data_AF-A0AAD3HB53-F1
#
_entry.id   AF-A0AAD3HB53-F1
#
_cell.length_a   1.000
_cell.length_b   1.000
_cell.length_c   1.000
_cell.angle_alpha   90.00
_cell.angle_beta   90.00
_cell.angle_gamma   90.00
#
_symmetry.space_group_name_H-M   'P 1'
#
loop_
_entity.id
_entity.type
_entity.pdbx_description
1 polymer ?
#
loop_
_entity_poly.entity_id
_entity_poly.type
_entity_poly.pdbx_seq_one_letter_code
_entity_poly.pdbx_strand_id
1 'polypeptide(L)'
;MVKISKATSLLLALSSARSGSAFVSNNVRTFTSTTALNEKLPIMGAEDIMSPKAHGTSEKAVMKDLKWGCDYDTADRICNFNRHYAEFAGYWATTKYLEEVDRENPTKYYDAVTGNHLFTAPVGRTMEEYLVESGSHGWPSFRDEEVNWDYVRVLPDGECVSITGTHLGHNIPDSKGNRYCINLVCVAGQPAEGQE
;
A
#
# COMPACT_ATOMS: atom_id res chain seq x y z
N MET A 1 -46.00 -48.89 -27.80
CA MET A 1 -47.06 -48.95 -28.83
C MET A 1 -47.51 -47.52 -29.14
N VAL A 2 -47.35 -47.09 -30.40
CA VAL A 2 -48.18 -46.08 -31.12
C VAL A 2 -48.04 -44.61 -30.64
N LYS A 3 -47.78 -43.56 -31.45
CA LYS A 3 -47.50 -43.38 -32.89
C LYS A 3 -46.83 -42.00 -33.06
N ILE A 4 -45.94 -41.92 -34.06
CA ILE A 4 -45.41 -40.69 -34.66
C ILE A 4 -46.45 -40.15 -35.67
N SER A 5 -46.62 -38.83 -35.77
CA SER A 5 -47.10 -38.20 -37.02
C SER A 5 -46.46 -36.83 -37.25
N LYS A 6 -45.78 -36.72 -38.39
CA LYS A 6 -45.34 -35.46 -39.03
C LYS A 6 -46.55 -34.77 -39.67
N ALA A 7 -46.55 -33.43 -39.71
CA ALA A 7 -47.04 -32.67 -40.87
C ALA A 7 -46.48 -31.24 -40.86
N THR A 8 -45.82 -30.92 -41.96
CA THR A 8 -45.25 -29.63 -42.36
C THR A 8 -46.36 -28.71 -42.86
N SER A 9 -46.29 -27.39 -42.60
CA SER A 9 -46.67 -26.42 -43.63
C SER A 9 -45.97 -25.08 -43.45
N LEU A 10 -45.43 -24.64 -44.58
CA LEU A 10 -44.69 -23.42 -44.86
C LEU A 10 -45.69 -22.31 -45.15
N LEU A 11 -45.52 -21.10 -44.60
CA LEU A 11 -45.94 -19.88 -45.29
C LEU A 11 -45.03 -18.70 -44.93
N LEU A 12 -44.58 -18.05 -46.00
CA LEU A 12 -43.64 -16.95 -46.07
C LEU A 12 -44.41 -15.63 -45.89
N ALA A 13 -43.91 -14.71 -45.06
CA ALA A 13 -44.27 -13.30 -45.13
C ALA A 13 -43.03 -12.44 -44.88
N LEU A 14 -42.57 -11.77 -45.94
CA LEU A 14 -41.58 -10.70 -45.89
C LEU A 14 -42.22 -9.42 -45.35
N SER A 15 -41.53 -8.73 -44.44
CA SER A 15 -41.60 -7.26 -44.36
C SER A 15 -40.32 -6.66 -43.76
N SER A 16 -39.57 -6.00 -44.65
CA SER A 16 -38.69 -4.82 -44.52
C SER A 16 -38.19 -4.31 -43.14
N ALA A 17 -36.86 -4.13 -43.09
CA ALA A 17 -36.04 -3.01 -42.57
C ALA A 17 -36.48 -2.29 -41.27
N ARG A 18 -35.61 -1.94 -40.32
CA ARG A 18 -34.37 -1.16 -40.49
C ARG A 18 -33.64 -1.07 -39.15
N SER A 19 -32.30 -1.14 -39.20
CA SER A 19 -31.30 -0.45 -38.38
C SER A 19 -31.64 -0.04 -36.94
N GLY A 20 -30.90 -0.62 -35.99
CA GLY A 20 -30.69 -0.05 -34.66
C GLY A 20 -29.44 -0.64 -34.03
N SER A 21 -28.26 -0.08 -34.36
CA SER A 21 -27.03 -0.33 -33.61
C SER A 21 -27.25 0.02 -32.14
N ALA A 22 -27.31 -0.99 -31.27
CA ALA A 22 -27.07 -0.78 -29.86
C ALA A 22 -25.57 -0.51 -29.68
N PHE A 23 -25.21 0.77 -29.58
CA PHE A 23 -23.93 1.20 -29.02
C PHE A 23 -23.86 0.67 -27.58
N VAL A 24 -23.09 -0.39 -27.37
CA VAL A 24 -22.61 -0.74 -26.03
C VAL A 24 -21.62 0.35 -25.66
N SER A 25 -22.07 1.32 -24.86
CA SER A 25 -21.20 2.29 -24.23
C SER A 25 -20.37 1.54 -23.19
N ASN A 26 -19.13 1.21 -23.57
CA ASN A 26 -18.07 0.85 -22.64
C ASN A 26 -17.82 2.06 -21.74
N ASN A 27 -18.51 2.13 -20.60
CA ASN A 27 -18.05 2.94 -19.47
C ASN A 27 -16.90 2.20 -18.79
N VAL A 28 -15.77 2.11 -19.50
CA VAL A 28 -14.48 2.03 -18.82
C VAL A 28 -14.33 3.38 -18.14
N ARG A 29 -14.59 3.42 -16.83
CA ARG A 29 -14.11 4.52 -16.00
C ARG A 29 -12.60 4.41 -16.00
N THR A 30 -11.96 5.00 -16.99
CA THR A 30 -10.56 5.37 -16.91
C THR A 30 -10.46 6.29 -15.71
N PHE A 31 -9.92 5.79 -14.60
CA PHE A 31 -9.39 6.62 -13.54
C PHE A 31 -8.20 7.38 -14.13
N THR A 32 -8.50 8.46 -14.85
CA THR A 32 -7.51 9.48 -15.15
C THR A 32 -7.17 10.10 -13.81
N SER A 33 -6.02 9.70 -13.27
CA SER A 33 -5.29 10.44 -12.25
C SER A 33 -5.18 11.88 -12.73
N THR A 34 -6.08 12.72 -12.22
CA THR A 34 -6.07 14.15 -12.48
C THR A 34 -4.92 14.73 -11.66
N THR A 35 -4.05 15.45 -12.36
CA THR A 35 -2.97 16.33 -11.86
C THR A 35 -1.78 15.65 -11.19
N ALA A 36 -0.91 15.05 -12.01
CA ALA A 36 0.53 15.06 -11.76
C ALA A 36 1.03 16.51 -11.89
N LEU A 37 0.84 17.33 -10.85
CA LEU A 37 1.78 18.41 -10.60
C LEU A 37 3.10 17.74 -10.27
N ASN A 38 4.19 18.28 -10.81
CA ASN A 38 5.56 17.88 -10.55
C ASN A 38 5.91 18.25 -9.09
N GLU A 39 5.21 17.66 -8.12
CA GLU A 39 5.42 17.90 -6.71
C GLU A 39 6.80 17.37 -6.36
N LYS A 40 7.63 18.27 -5.84
CA LYS A 40 8.98 17.94 -5.40
C LYS A 40 8.86 16.98 -4.21
N LEU A 41 9.37 15.77 -4.37
CA LEU A 41 9.40 14.78 -3.29
C LEU A 41 10.50 15.09 -2.26
N PRO A 42 10.30 14.72 -0.97
CA PRO A 42 9.09 14.07 -0.42
C PRO A 42 7.88 15.01 -0.33
N ILE A 43 6.66 14.46 -0.30
CA ILE A 43 5.48 15.26 0.06
C ILE A 43 5.55 15.59 1.55
N MET A 44 5.63 16.89 1.84
CA MET A 44 5.73 17.39 3.21
C MET A 44 4.38 17.34 3.95
N GLY A 45 4.42 16.94 5.21
CA GLY A 45 3.30 16.99 6.15
C GLY A 45 3.43 18.15 7.13
N ALA A 46 2.31 18.52 7.76
CA ALA A 46 2.30 19.45 8.89
C ALA A 46 2.54 18.71 10.21
N GLU A 47 3.17 19.37 11.18
CA GLU A 47 3.45 18.81 12.51
C GLU A 47 2.20 18.34 13.25
N ASP A 48 1.04 18.92 12.94
CA ASP A 48 -0.22 18.60 13.60
C ASP A 48 -0.75 17.19 13.27
N ILE A 49 -0.29 16.57 12.18
CA ILE A 49 -0.55 15.15 11.84
C ILE A 49 -0.20 14.25 13.01
N MET A 50 0.85 14.59 13.77
CA MET A 50 1.33 13.81 14.90
C MET A 50 0.94 14.41 16.26
N SER A 51 -0.04 15.32 16.29
CA SER A 51 -0.62 15.80 17.55
C SER A 51 -1.24 14.63 18.34
N PRO A 52 -1.28 14.72 19.68
CA PRO A 52 -1.96 13.72 20.50
C PRO A 52 -3.41 13.49 20.06
N LYS A 53 -3.80 12.22 19.99
CA LYS A 53 -5.14 11.71 19.64
C LYS A 53 -5.62 10.73 20.72
N ALA A 54 -6.63 9.93 20.42
CA ALA A 54 -7.20 8.96 21.35
C ALA A 54 -6.20 7.89 21.83
N HIS A 55 -5.19 7.54 21.03
CA HIS A 55 -4.17 6.54 21.36
C HIS A 55 -2.78 7.00 20.90
N GLY A 56 -2.14 7.83 21.72
CA GLY A 56 -0.84 8.41 21.38
C GLY A 56 -0.98 9.41 20.24
N THR A 57 -0.30 9.20 19.13
CA THR A 57 -0.40 10.04 17.92
C THR A 57 -1.44 9.54 16.91
N SER A 58 -2.11 8.41 17.18
CA SER A 58 -3.13 7.81 16.32
C SER A 58 -4.49 7.73 17.02
N GLU A 59 -5.55 7.46 16.25
CA GLU A 59 -6.89 7.25 16.81
C GLU A 59 -7.07 5.90 17.51
N LYS A 60 -6.22 4.91 17.19
CA LYS A 60 -6.35 3.52 17.67
C LYS A 60 -4.97 2.90 17.88
N ALA A 61 -4.93 1.83 18.67
CA ALA A 61 -3.79 0.93 18.74
C ALA A 61 -3.56 0.22 17.40
N VAL A 62 -2.36 -0.36 17.24
CA VAL A 62 -2.05 -1.24 16.11
C VAL A 62 -2.97 -2.46 16.06
N MET A 63 -3.07 -3.08 14.88
CA MET A 63 -3.77 -4.36 14.70
C MET A 63 -3.16 -5.46 15.57
N LYS A 64 -3.98 -6.41 16.03
CA LYS A 64 -3.49 -7.56 16.81
C LYS A 64 -2.83 -8.64 15.95
N ASP A 65 -3.26 -8.76 14.70
CA ASP A 65 -2.77 -9.76 13.76
C ASP A 65 -1.81 -9.12 12.75
N LEU A 66 -0.60 -8.81 13.21
CA LEU A 66 0.43 -8.21 12.38
C LEU A 66 1.13 -9.28 11.53
N LYS A 67 1.48 -8.89 10.29
CA LYS A 67 2.26 -9.72 9.37
C LYS A 67 3.62 -10.09 9.94
N TRP A 68 4.17 -11.17 9.41
CA TRP A 68 5.55 -11.61 9.64
C TRP A 68 5.87 -11.97 11.10
N GLY A 69 4.87 -12.10 11.96
CA GLY A 69 5.07 -12.33 13.39
C GLY A 69 5.66 -11.13 14.13
N CYS A 70 5.38 -9.91 13.66
CA CYS A 70 5.74 -8.69 14.37
C CYS A 70 5.06 -8.64 15.75
N ASP A 71 5.80 -8.16 16.74
CA ASP A 71 5.38 -8.09 18.14
C ASP A 71 4.44 -6.91 18.37
N TYR A 72 3.27 -7.20 18.95
CA TYR A 72 2.22 -6.21 19.17
C TYR A 72 2.66 -5.07 20.09
N ASP A 73 3.29 -5.39 21.23
CA ASP A 73 3.65 -4.36 22.23
C ASP A 73 4.74 -3.43 21.70
N THR A 74 5.71 -3.99 20.96
CA THR A 74 6.73 -3.21 20.25
C THR A 74 6.09 -2.32 19.19
N ALA A 75 5.19 -2.88 18.37
CA ALA A 75 4.49 -2.14 17.35
C ALA A 75 3.68 -0.98 17.94
N ASP A 76 2.85 -1.24 18.95
CA ASP A 76 1.99 -0.21 19.53
C ASP A 76 2.80 0.94 20.12
N ARG A 77 3.89 0.62 20.84
CA ARG A 77 4.80 1.62 21.38
C ARG A 77 5.49 2.45 20.30
N ILE A 78 6.02 1.80 19.25
CA ILE A 78 6.79 2.49 18.21
C ILE A 78 5.89 3.33 17.31
N CYS A 79 4.72 2.83 16.94
CA CYS A 79 3.86 3.49 15.97
C CYS A 79 3.02 4.62 16.57
N ASN A 80 2.64 4.51 17.85
CA ASN A 80 1.71 5.45 18.49
C ASN A 80 2.34 6.34 19.58
N PHE A 81 3.42 5.89 20.22
CA PHE A 81 3.99 6.57 21.40
C PHE A 81 5.46 6.95 21.24
N ASN A 82 5.95 7.01 20.01
CA ASN A 82 7.33 7.36 19.69
C ASN A 82 7.38 8.29 18.47
N ARG A 83 8.34 9.22 18.48
CA ARG A 83 8.55 10.24 17.43
C ARG A 83 10.01 10.35 16.96
N HIS A 84 10.95 9.71 17.66
CA HIS A 84 12.38 9.97 17.46
C HIS A 84 13.22 8.70 17.34
N TYR A 85 12.76 7.58 17.86
CA TYR A 85 13.48 6.32 17.82
C TYR A 85 12.84 5.34 16.84
N ALA A 86 13.45 4.18 16.71
CA ALA A 86 12.94 3.07 15.91
C ALA A 86 12.85 1.82 16.80
N GLU A 87 12.21 0.77 16.28
CA GLU A 87 12.55 -0.59 16.69
C GLU A 87 14.06 -0.83 16.52
N PHE A 88 14.64 -1.79 17.24
CA PHE A 88 16.09 -1.98 17.18
C PHE A 88 16.55 -2.39 15.77
N ALA A 89 17.74 -1.94 15.36
CA ALA A 89 18.33 -2.27 14.07
C ALA A 89 18.46 -3.79 13.90
N GLY A 90 17.91 -4.33 12.83
CA GLY A 90 17.90 -5.77 12.58
C GLY A 90 16.67 -6.50 13.13
N TYR A 91 15.71 -5.82 13.77
CA TYR A 91 14.45 -6.42 14.22
C TYR A 91 13.77 -7.25 13.14
N TRP A 92 13.64 -6.69 11.93
CA TRP A 92 13.06 -7.38 10.77
C TRP A 92 13.66 -8.76 10.48
N ALA A 93 14.95 -8.98 10.76
CA ALA A 93 15.65 -10.25 10.55
C ALA A 93 15.38 -11.28 11.66
N THR A 94 14.78 -10.88 12.77
CA THR A 94 14.31 -11.78 13.83
C THR A 94 12.86 -12.21 13.65
N THR A 95 12.18 -11.65 12.64
CA THR A 95 10.78 -11.96 12.30
C THR A 95 10.74 -12.95 11.12
N LYS A 96 9.54 -13.36 10.71
CA LYS A 96 9.35 -14.18 9.50
C LYS A 96 9.46 -13.39 8.20
N TYR A 97 9.74 -12.09 8.26
CA TYR A 97 9.71 -11.19 7.11
C TYR A 97 10.61 -11.67 5.97
N LEU A 98 11.88 -11.99 6.27
CA LEU A 98 12.82 -12.43 5.23
C LEU A 98 12.48 -13.81 4.65
N GLU A 99 11.72 -14.62 5.38
CA GLU A 99 11.23 -15.94 4.93
C GLU A 99 9.99 -15.82 4.05
N GLU A 100 9.12 -14.85 4.33
CA GLU A 100 7.79 -14.71 3.71
C GLU A 100 7.73 -13.63 2.61
N VAL A 101 8.71 -12.72 2.52
CA VAL A 101 8.72 -11.67 1.49
C VAL A 101 8.83 -12.25 0.08
N ASP A 102 7.96 -11.79 -0.82
CA ASP A 102 7.93 -12.25 -2.21
C ASP A 102 9.22 -11.84 -2.93
N ARG A 103 9.95 -12.82 -3.46
CA ARG A 103 11.25 -12.60 -4.13
C ARG A 103 11.11 -12.30 -5.61
N GLU A 104 9.94 -12.52 -6.19
CA GLU A 104 9.65 -12.38 -7.62
C GLU A 104 8.83 -11.12 -7.91
N ASN A 105 7.89 -10.77 -7.02
CA ASN A 105 7.01 -9.61 -7.19
C ASN A 105 7.21 -8.56 -6.08
N PRO A 106 6.91 -7.28 -6.36
CA PRO A 106 6.92 -6.24 -5.34
C PRO A 106 5.94 -6.57 -4.20
N THR A 107 6.42 -6.44 -2.97
CA THR A 107 5.63 -6.62 -1.75
C THR A 107 4.92 -5.32 -1.40
N LYS A 108 3.64 -5.41 -0.99
CA LYS A 108 2.87 -4.29 -0.44
C LYS A 108 2.96 -4.26 1.09
N TYR A 109 3.19 -3.07 1.63
CA TYR A 109 3.34 -2.81 3.06
C TYR A 109 2.21 -1.89 3.54
N TYR A 110 1.65 -2.19 4.69
CA TYR A 110 0.40 -1.59 5.15
C TYR A 110 0.55 -1.03 6.56
N ASP A 111 -0.03 0.14 6.79
CA ASP A 111 -0.05 0.80 8.10
C ASP A 111 -0.57 -0.15 9.18
N ALA A 112 0.24 -0.37 10.21
CA ALA A 112 -0.10 -1.27 11.31
C ALA A 112 -1.33 -0.82 12.11
N VAL A 113 -1.73 0.45 12.03
CA VAL A 113 -2.92 1.00 12.72
C VAL A 113 -4.16 0.93 11.81
N THR A 114 -4.02 1.38 10.57
CA THR A 114 -5.18 1.63 9.69
C THR A 114 -5.38 0.57 8.62
N GLY A 115 -4.32 -0.13 8.20
CA GLY A 115 -4.32 -1.03 7.07
C GLY A 115 -4.25 -0.33 5.72
N ASN A 116 -4.01 0.98 5.69
CA ASN A 116 -3.78 1.72 4.46
C ASN A 116 -2.49 1.24 3.77
N HIS A 117 -2.52 1.14 2.46
CA HIS A 117 -1.33 0.75 1.68
C HIS A 117 -0.32 1.90 1.65
N LEU A 118 0.83 1.72 2.30
CA LEU A 118 1.84 2.76 2.48
C LEU A 118 3.01 2.66 1.50
N PHE A 119 3.46 1.45 1.19
CA PHE A 119 4.63 1.23 0.35
C PHE A 119 4.48 0.00 -0.55
N THR A 120 5.11 0.03 -1.71
CA THR A 120 5.32 -1.14 -2.58
C THR A 120 6.81 -1.24 -2.90
N ALA A 121 7.48 -2.34 -2.54
CA ALA A 121 8.90 -2.51 -2.81
C ALA A 121 9.27 -3.97 -3.15
N PRO A 122 10.25 -4.19 -4.04
CA PRO A 122 11.04 -3.17 -4.75
C PRO A 122 10.30 -2.57 -5.97
N VAL A 123 10.62 -1.32 -6.33
CA VAL A 123 10.22 -0.69 -7.60
C VAL A 123 11.43 0.00 -8.22
N GLY A 124 11.69 -0.22 -9.51
CA GLY A 124 12.83 0.37 -10.22
C GLY A 124 14.20 -0.21 -9.82
N ARG A 125 14.21 -1.27 -9.01
CA ARG A 125 15.39 -2.03 -8.57
C ARG A 125 15.04 -3.50 -8.33
N THR A 126 16.05 -4.33 -8.15
CA THR A 126 15.89 -5.75 -7.81
C THR A 126 15.60 -5.94 -6.32
N MET A 127 15.02 -7.10 -5.96
CA MET A 127 14.81 -7.48 -4.56
C MET A 127 16.14 -7.61 -3.81
N GLU A 128 17.20 -8.08 -4.47
CA GLU A 128 18.53 -8.15 -3.87
C GLU A 128 19.05 -6.76 -3.49
N GLU A 129 18.96 -5.79 -4.38
CA GLU A 129 19.36 -4.40 -4.10
C GLU A 129 18.55 -3.79 -2.95
N TYR A 130 17.24 -4.05 -2.89
CA TYR A 130 16.38 -3.63 -1.78
C TYR A 130 16.83 -4.22 -0.43
N LEU A 131 17.10 -5.53 -0.38
CA LEU A 131 17.51 -6.21 0.84
C LEU A 131 18.92 -5.83 1.29
N VAL A 132 19.85 -5.64 0.35
CA VAL A 132 21.21 -5.15 0.65
C VAL A 132 21.16 -3.76 1.26
N GLU A 133 20.41 -2.84 0.66
CA GLU A 133 20.26 -1.48 1.18
C GLU A 133 19.60 -1.48 2.56
N SER A 134 18.47 -2.19 2.69
CA SER A 134 17.74 -2.32 3.96
C SER A 134 18.63 -2.95 5.06
N GLY A 135 19.38 -3.99 4.72
CA GLY A 135 20.31 -4.67 5.63
C GLY A 135 21.48 -3.79 6.08
N SER A 136 22.04 -2.97 5.19
CA SER A 136 23.13 -2.05 5.54
C SER A 136 22.72 -0.97 6.54
N HIS A 137 21.43 -0.62 6.56
CA HIS A 137 20.89 0.40 7.45
C HIS A 137 20.17 -0.19 8.67
N GLY A 138 19.77 -1.47 8.62
CA GLY A 138 19.15 -2.19 9.72
C GLY A 138 17.62 -2.21 9.70
N TRP A 139 16.99 -1.57 8.71
CA TRP A 139 15.54 -1.49 8.56
C TRP A 139 15.14 -1.49 7.07
N PRO A 140 13.92 -1.95 6.74
CA PRO A 140 13.30 -1.70 5.44
C PRO A 140 13.54 -0.27 4.94
N SER A 141 14.20 -0.13 3.79
CA SER A 141 14.58 1.16 3.22
C SER A 141 13.90 1.36 1.87
N PHE A 142 13.07 2.40 1.75
CA PHE A 142 12.26 2.67 0.57
C PHE A 142 12.77 3.89 -0.21
N ARG A 143 12.53 3.92 -1.52
CA ARG A 143 12.80 5.06 -2.42
C ARG A 143 11.51 5.74 -2.88
N ASP A 144 11.62 6.90 -3.50
CA ASP A 144 10.49 7.77 -3.85
C ASP A 144 9.38 7.07 -4.66
N GLU A 145 9.76 6.16 -5.56
CA GLU A 145 8.87 5.36 -6.41
C GLU A 145 8.14 4.24 -5.65
N GLU A 146 8.59 3.92 -4.44
CA GLU A 146 8.07 2.84 -3.60
C GLU A 146 7.08 3.36 -2.54
N VAL A 147 6.88 4.68 -2.46
CA VAL A 147 6.00 5.33 -1.47
C VAL A 147 4.62 5.62 -2.04
N ASN A 148 3.57 5.24 -1.32
CA ASN A 148 2.22 5.69 -1.60
C ASN A 148 1.99 7.08 -0.97
N TRP A 149 2.22 8.10 -1.78
CA TRP A 149 2.10 9.50 -1.39
C TRP A 149 0.67 9.96 -1.09
N ASP A 150 -0.36 9.15 -1.33
CA ASP A 150 -1.71 9.43 -0.83
C ASP A 150 -1.79 9.31 0.70
N TYR A 151 -0.95 8.46 1.31
CA TYR A 151 -1.03 8.10 2.73
C TYR A 151 0.23 8.39 3.54
N VAL A 152 1.36 8.74 2.92
CA VAL A 152 2.64 9.00 3.59
C VAL A 152 3.03 10.47 3.49
N ARG A 153 3.58 11.03 4.57
CA ARG A 153 4.16 12.38 4.62
C ARG A 153 5.52 12.37 5.30
N VAL A 154 6.33 13.36 4.97
CA VAL A 154 7.58 13.66 5.70
C VAL A 154 7.43 14.99 6.44
N LEU A 155 7.74 15.01 7.72
CA LEU A 155 7.73 16.23 8.54
C LEU A 155 9.01 17.04 8.37
N PRO A 156 9.02 18.35 8.71
CA PRO A 156 10.19 19.21 8.60
C PRO A 156 11.49 18.67 9.24
N ASP A 157 11.39 17.85 10.28
CA ASP A 157 12.54 17.22 10.95
C ASP A 157 13.01 15.90 10.29
N GLY A 158 12.35 15.48 9.22
CA GLY A 158 12.63 14.26 8.47
C GLY A 158 11.85 13.03 8.94
N GLU A 159 10.99 13.14 9.95
CA GLU A 159 10.13 12.03 10.37
C GLU A 159 9.15 11.63 9.25
N CYS A 160 9.07 10.33 8.98
CA CYS A 160 8.13 9.76 8.03
C CYS A 160 6.91 9.22 8.79
N VAL A 161 5.72 9.66 8.38
CA VAL A 161 4.47 9.41 9.10
C VAL A 161 3.35 9.02 8.14
N SER A 162 2.35 8.27 8.63
CA SER A 162 1.08 8.15 7.90
C SER A 162 0.24 9.41 8.09
N ILE A 163 -0.64 9.71 7.13
CA ILE A 163 -1.54 10.87 7.21
C ILE A 163 -2.49 10.82 8.42
N THR A 164 -2.65 9.66 9.07
CA THR A 164 -3.48 9.48 10.26
C THR A 164 -2.71 9.57 11.58
N GLY A 165 -1.39 9.75 11.53
CA GLY A 165 -0.56 9.96 12.71
C GLY A 165 0.24 8.74 13.18
N THR A 166 0.40 7.71 12.35
CA THR A 166 1.30 6.58 12.64
C THR A 166 2.74 7.03 12.43
N HIS A 167 3.60 6.89 13.43
CA HIS A 167 5.05 7.02 13.24
C HIS A 167 5.57 5.85 12.40
N LEU A 168 6.20 6.12 11.26
CA LEU A 168 6.70 5.07 10.36
C LEU A 168 8.22 4.93 10.46
N GLY A 169 8.94 6.03 10.58
CA GLY A 169 10.40 6.05 10.60
C GLY A 169 10.92 7.41 10.20
N HIS A 170 12.00 7.46 9.41
CA HIS A 170 12.60 8.74 8.99
C HIS A 170 13.08 8.70 7.54
N ASN A 171 12.95 9.83 6.84
CA ASN A 171 13.68 10.10 5.62
C ASN A 171 15.13 10.48 5.98
N ILE A 172 16.08 9.69 5.50
CA ILE A 172 17.52 9.89 5.71
C ILE A 172 18.20 9.90 4.33
N PRO A 173 18.13 11.04 3.60
CA PRO A 173 18.66 11.13 2.26
C PRO A 173 20.14 10.77 2.16
N ASP A 174 20.52 10.19 1.03
CA ASP A 174 21.89 9.83 0.69
C ASP A 174 22.25 10.36 -0.71
N SER A 175 23.40 9.93 -1.24
CA SER A 175 23.85 10.36 -2.57
C SER A 175 22.94 9.91 -3.72
N LYS A 176 21.98 9.00 -3.47
CA LYS A 176 20.99 8.53 -4.45
C LYS A 176 19.64 9.24 -4.33
N GLY A 177 19.48 10.15 -3.37
CA GLY A 177 18.23 10.88 -3.12
C GLY A 177 17.60 10.52 -1.78
N ASN A 178 16.28 10.64 -1.69
CA ASN A 178 15.55 10.29 -0.47
C ASN A 178 15.68 8.79 -0.16
N ARG A 179 15.70 8.47 1.14
CA ARG A 179 15.71 7.09 1.62
C ARG A 179 14.89 7.00 2.89
N TYR A 180 13.75 6.35 2.80
CA TYR A 180 12.83 6.22 3.92
C TYR A 180 13.18 4.96 4.69
N CYS A 181 13.80 5.14 5.85
CA CYS A 181 14.20 4.08 6.77
C CYS A 181 13.03 3.83 7.73
N ILE A 182 12.32 2.71 7.54
CA ILE A 182 10.97 2.49 8.11
C ILE A 182 10.98 1.30 9.06
N ASN A 183 10.33 1.48 10.21
CA ASN A 183 10.08 0.42 11.18
C ASN A 183 9.20 -0.67 10.55
N LEU A 184 9.67 -1.92 10.53
CA LEU A 184 8.89 -3.04 10.02
C LEU A 184 7.56 -3.17 10.79
N VAL A 185 7.60 -3.04 12.11
CA VAL A 185 6.39 -3.14 12.95
C VAL A 185 5.28 -2.16 12.55
N CYS A 186 5.61 -0.99 11.98
CA CYS A 186 4.62 0.02 11.61
C CYS A 186 4.07 -0.16 10.20
N VAL A 187 4.62 -1.10 9.42
CA VAL A 187 4.15 -1.42 8.08
C VAL A 187 3.77 -2.90 7.91
N ALA A 188 3.64 -3.61 9.03
CA ALA A 188 3.21 -5.01 9.13
C ALA A 188 1.69 -5.15 9.30
N GLY A 189 0.90 -4.13 8.96
CA GLY A 189 -0.56 -4.19 9.02
C GLY A 189 -1.16 -5.20 8.03
N GLN A 190 -2.41 -5.58 8.29
CA GLN A 190 -3.25 -6.23 7.29
C GLN A 190 -3.91 -5.17 6.41
N PRO A 191 -4.17 -5.46 5.12
CA PRO A 191 -4.89 -4.52 4.27
C PRO A 191 -6.27 -4.22 4.83
N ALA A 192 -6.65 -2.94 4.88
CA ALA A 192 -8.04 -2.56 5.06
C ALA A 192 -8.86 -2.86 3.80
N GLU A 193 -10.18 -2.88 3.93
CA GLU A 193 -11.08 -3.09 2.79
C GLU A 193 -10.75 -2.12 1.64
N GLY A 194 -10.48 -2.66 0.46
CA GLY A 194 -10.15 -1.89 -0.74
C GLY A 194 -8.69 -1.40 -0.85
N GLN A 195 -7.79 -1.86 0.02
CA GLN A 195 -6.36 -1.51 -0.03
C GLN A 195 -5.48 -2.59 -0.70
N GLU A 196 -6.05 -3.74 -1.08
CA GLU A 196 -5.31 -4.91 -1.61
C GLU A 196 -4.59 -4.72 -2.95
#